data_AF-A0A935WGY8-F1
#
_entry.id   AF-A0A935WGY8-F1
#
_cell.length_a   1.000
_cell.length_b   1.000
_cell.length_c   1.000
_cell.angle_alpha   90.00
_cell.angle_beta   90.00
_cell.angle_gamma   90.00
#
_symmetry.space_group_name_H-M   'P 1'
#
loop_
_entity.id
_entity.type
_entity.pdbx_description
1 polymer ?
#
loop_
_entity_poly.entity_id
_entity_poly.type
_entity_poly.pdbx_seq_one_letter_code
_entity_poly.pdbx_strand_id
1 'polypeptide(L)' 'MTVLATTAEWLCTRCGSTNRILVAADTARVTDRCVHCHARHVVEPGERPVRWTARLQD' A
#
# COMPACT_ATOMS: atom_id res chain seq x y z
N MET A 1 20.55 -6.85 13.57
CA MET A 1 19.45 -5.90 13.82
C MET A 1 18.30 -6.30 12.93
N THR A 2 17.09 -6.47 13.48
CA THR A 2 15.90 -6.85 12.70
C THR A 2 15.17 -5.59 12.30
N VAL A 3 14.89 -5.42 11.00
CA VAL A 3 14.07 -4.31 10.50
C VAL A 3 12.62 -4.78 10.48
N LEU A 4 11.73 -4.03 11.14
CA LEU A 4 10.29 -4.29 11.04
C LEU A 4 9.85 -4.03 9.60
N ALA A 5 9.18 -5.00 9.00
CA ALA A 5 8.68 -4.91 7.63
C ALA A 5 7.15 -4.85 7.61
N THR A 6 6.60 -4.15 6.63
CA THR A 6 5.17 -4.08 6.37
C THR A 6 4.89 -4.25 4.87
N THR A 7 3.74 -4.82 4.53
CA THR A 7 3.32 -4.95 3.13
C THR A 7 2.59 -3.68 2.72
N ALA A 8 3.13 -2.99 1.72
CA ALA A 8 2.44 -1.91 1.04
C ALA A 8 1.59 -2.51 -0.11
N GLU A 9 0.28 -2.59 0.09
CA GLU A 9 -0.68 -2.91 -0.97
C GLU A 9 -1.16 -1.61 -1.64
N TRP A 10 -1.18 -1.57 -2.97
CA TRP A 10 -1.54 -0.37 -3.72
C TRP A 10 -2.23 -0.70 -5.06
N LEU A 11 -3.08 0.20 -5.54
CA LEU A 11 -3.79 0.07 -6.82
C LEU A 11 -3.01 0.78 -7.92
N CYS A 12 -2.76 0.08 -9.04
CA CYS A 12 -2.20 0.70 -10.24
C CYS A 12 -3.19 1.69 -10.83
N THR A 13 -2.83 2.98 -10.84
CA THR A 13 -3.69 4.05 -11.37
C THR A 13 -3.81 4.01 -12.89
N ARG A 14 -2.97 3.21 -13.58
CA ARG A 14 -3.04 3.01 -15.03
C ARG A 14 -3.96 1.86 -15.44
N CYS A 15 -3.83 0.69 -14.83
CA CYS A 15 -4.52 -0.53 -15.29
C CYS A 15 -5.45 -1.16 -14.23
N GLY A 16 -5.56 -0.57 -13.04
CA GLY A 16 -6.47 -1.03 -11.98
C GLY A 16 -6.03 -2.33 -11.29
N SER A 17 -4.82 -2.84 -11.54
CA SER A 17 -4.34 -4.04 -10.84
C SER A 17 -3.91 -3.71 -9.41
N THR A 18 -4.21 -4.59 -8.46
CA THR A 18 -3.64 -4.53 -7.11
C THR A 18 -2.20 -5.05 -7.13
N ASN A 19 -1.28 -4.34 -6.48
CA ASN A 19 0.14 -4.68 -6.37
C ASN A 19 0.54 -4.72 -4.89
N ARG A 20 1.62 -5.44 -4.58
CA ARG A 20 2.16 -5.56 -3.23
C ARG A 20 3.69 -5.51 -3.27
N ILE A 21 4.27 -4.73 -2.36
CA ILE A 21 5.71 -4.67 -2.14
C ILE A 21 5.99 -4.70 -0.63
N LEU A 22 7.03 -5.44 -0.23
CA LEU A 22 7.49 -5.45 1.15
C LEU A 22 8.42 -4.25 1.37
N VAL A 23 8.12 -3.44 2.38
CA VAL A 23 8.90 -2.24 2.73
C VAL A 23 9.23 -2.23 4.22
N ALA A 24 10.22 -1.44 4.63
CA ALA A 24 10.45 -1.18 6.05
C ALA A 24 9.25 -0.43 6.64
N ALA A 25 8.90 -0.70 7.90
CA ALA A 25 7.69 -0.16 8.54
C ALA A 25 7.66 1.39 8.60
N ASP A 26 8.82 2.03 8.57
CA ASP A 26 9.03 3.49 8.59
C ASP A 26 9.22 4.09 7.18
N THR A 27 9.01 3.30 6.11
CA THR A 27 9.15 3.77 4.73
C THR A 27 8.07 4.81 4.41
N ALA A 28 8.47 6.07 4.24
CA ALA A 28 7.56 7.15 3.83
C ALA A 28 7.22 7.13 2.34
N ARG A 29 8.09 6.56 1.50
CA ARG A 29 7.95 6.55 0.05
C ARG A 29 8.77 5.42 -0.57
N VAL A 30 8.20 4.70 -1.53
CA VAL A 30 8.91 3.69 -2.33
C VAL A 30 8.55 3.83 -3.80
N THR A 31 9.46 3.47 -4.70
CA THR A 31 9.16 3.31 -6.13
C THR A 31 8.97 1.84 -6.43
N ASP A 32 7.86 1.51 -7.08
CA ASP A 32 7.52 0.15 -7.50
C ASP A 32 7.04 0.13 -8.96
N ARG A 33 7.00 -1.06 -9.57
CA ARG A 33 6.43 -1.26 -10.91
C ARG A 33 5.21 -2.15 -10.81
N CYS A 34 4.15 -1.75 -11.50
CA CYS A 34 2.98 -2.61 -11.65
C CYS A 34 3.39 -3.96 -12.26
N VAL A 35 3.03 -5.07 -11.62
CA VAL A 35 3.37 -6.42 -12.10
C VAL A 35 2.64 -6.79 -13.39
N HIS A 36 1.56 -6.07 -13.72
CA HIS A 36 0.75 -6.32 -14.91
C HIS A 36 1.16 -5.45 -16.11
N CYS A 37 1.18 -4.13 -15.95
CA CYS A 37 1.47 -3.19 -17.05
C CYS A 37 2.87 -2.56 -17.00
N HIS A 38 3.67 -2.90 -15.99
CA HIS A 38 5.05 -2.43 -15.79
C HIS A 38 5.24 -0.92 -15.63
N ALA A 39 4.16 -0.14 -15.55
CA ALA A 39 4.23 1.28 -15.26
C ALA A 39 4.85 1.53 -13.87
N ARG A 40 5.80 2.47 -13.82
CA ARG A 40 6.46 2.90 -12.57
C ARG A 40 5.52 3.78 -11.76
N HIS A 41 5.43 3.52 -10.47
CA HIS A 41 4.63 4.29 -9.53
C HIS A 41 5.46 4.66 -8.32
N VAL A 42 5.13 5.82 -7.75
CA VAL A 42 5.54 6.21 -6.42
C VAL A 42 4.41 5.79 -5.48
N VAL A 43 4.75 5.01 -4.45
CA VAL A 43 3.81 4.53 -3.44
C VAL A 43 4.18 5.15 -2.11
N GLU A 44 3.20 5.80 -1.48
CA GLU A 44 3.31 6.45 -0.18
C GLU A 44 2.24 5.87 0.75
N PRO A 45 2.47 5.80 2.07
CA PRO A 45 1.45 5.37 3.01
C PRO A 45 0.20 6.25 2.88
N GLY A 46 -0.95 5.63 2.61
CA GLY A 46 -2.24 6.32 2.62
C GLY A 46 -2.69 6.69 4.03
N GLU A 47 -3.77 7.48 4.11
CA GLU A 47 -4.36 7.87 5.40
C GLU A 47 -4.77 6.64 6.22
N ARG A 48 -4.21 6.52 7.42
CA ARG A 48 -4.67 5.60 8.46
C ARG A 48 -5.37 6.42 9.56
N PRO A 49 -6.39 5.86 10.23
CA PRO A 49 -6.98 4.54 10.02
C PRO A 49 -7.93 4.53 8.82
N VAL A 50 -7.99 3.39 8.13
CA VAL A 50 -9.20 3.03 7.36
C VAL A 50 -10.34 3.09 8.35
N ARG A 51 -11.22 4.10 8.26
CA ARG A 51 -12.27 4.33 9.26
C ARG A 51 -13.19 3.10 9.32
N TRP A 52 -13.33 2.51 10.49
CA TRP A 52 -14.27 1.42 10.71
C TRP A 52 -15.64 2.02 11.01
N THR A 53 -16.61 1.77 10.14
CA THR A 53 -17.98 2.22 10.37
C THR A 53 -18.66 1.26 11.34
N ALA A 54 -18.90 1.70 12.58
CA ALA A 54 -19.69 0.98 13.56
C ALA A 54 -21.19 1.24 13.36
N ARG A 55 -22.03 0.24 13.64
CA ARG A 55 -23.49 0.40 13.81
C ARG A 55 -23.86 0.03 15.24
N LEU A 56 -24.94 0.62 15.76
CA LEU A 56 -25.52 0.20 17.03
C LEU A 56 -25.98 -1.26 16.89
N GLN A 57 -25.64 -2.07 17.89
CA GLN A 57 -26.20 -3.39 18.07
C GLN A 57 -27.41 -3.23 18.99
N ASP A 58 -28.60 -3.59 18.49
CA ASP A 58 -29.83 -3.69 19.29
C ASP A 58 -29.81 -4.92 20.21
#